data_AF-A0A844EM92-F1
#
_entry.id   AF-A0A844EM92-F1
#
_cell.length_a   1.000
_cell.length_b   1.000
_cell.length_c   1.000
_cell.angle_alpha   90.00
_cell.angle_beta   90.00
_cell.angle_gamma   90.00
#
_symmetry.space_group_name_H-M   'P 1'
#
loop_
_entity.id
_entity.type
_entity.pdbx_description
1 polymer ?
#
loop_
_entity_poly.entity_id
_entity_poly.type
_entity_poly.pdbx_seq_one_letter_code
_entity_poly.pdbx_strand_id
1 'polypeptide(L)'
;MMNHQDQILMALLKANGRYVSGNTLAKKFDISRPAVYNNILKLQECGHVISSKKGLGYAYQKSRVFNRQVIDHYRTTTLPVNIHTFSSVASTNDYAKQFSSANQVELPQVFLADTQTKGHGRLG
;
A
#
# COMPACT_ATOMS: atom_id res chain seq x y z
N MET A 1 2.15 17.64 -4.42
CA MET A 1 0.68 17.53 -4.56
C MET A 1 0.23 16.40 -3.66
N MET A 2 -0.74 16.62 -2.76
CA MET A 2 -1.24 15.55 -1.89
C MET A 2 -2.03 14.53 -2.73
N ASN A 3 -1.63 13.26 -2.69
CA ASN A 3 -2.34 12.20 -3.37
C ASN A 3 -3.57 11.79 -2.54
N HIS A 4 -4.77 12.21 -2.97
CA HIS A 4 -6.02 11.87 -2.28
C HIS A 4 -6.26 10.36 -2.19
N GLN A 5 -5.73 9.56 -3.14
CA GLN A 5 -5.83 8.11 -3.12
C GLN A 5 -5.15 7.53 -1.86
N ASP A 6 -3.93 7.98 -1.58
CA ASP A 6 -3.11 7.56 -0.44
C ASP A 6 -3.74 7.99 0.90
N GLN A 7 -4.34 9.18 0.92
CA GLN A 7 -5.03 9.70 2.09
C GLN A 7 -6.31 8.91 2.40
N ILE A 8 -7.08 8.57 1.37
CA ILE A 8 -8.29 7.73 1.50
C ILE A 8 -7.89 6.34 1.98
N LEU A 9 -6.89 5.70 1.39
CA LEU A 9 -6.43 4.38 1.83
C LEU A 9 -6.05 4.40 3.31
N MET A 10 -5.25 5.39 3.74
CA MET A 10 -4.87 5.54 5.14
C MET A 10 -6.07 5.76 6.07
N ALA A 11 -7.10 6.52 5.63
CA ALA A 11 -8.31 6.70 6.43
C ALA A 11 -9.09 5.39 6.60
N LEU A 12 -9.17 4.57 5.56
CA LEU A 12 -9.86 3.27 5.64
C LEU A 12 -9.07 2.25 6.46
N LEU A 13 -7.73 2.24 6.33
CA LEU A 13 -6.85 1.40 7.15
C LEU A 13 -7.06 1.70 8.64
N LYS A 14 -6.97 2.98 9.03
CA LYS A 14 -7.21 3.43 10.41
C LYS A 14 -8.62 3.15 10.94
N ALA A 15 -9.60 2.90 10.06
CA ALA A 15 -10.94 2.52 10.47
C ALA A 15 -11.01 1.07 11.00
N ASN A 16 -9.97 0.26 10.78
CA ASN A 16 -9.85 -1.13 11.25
C ASN A 16 -11.07 -1.98 10.88
N GLY A 17 -11.42 -1.99 9.58
CA GLY A 17 -12.56 -2.75 9.05
C GLY A 17 -13.94 -2.12 9.27
N ARG A 18 -14.04 -1.01 10.01
CA ARG A 18 -15.31 -0.26 10.12
C ARG A 18 -15.59 0.54 8.86
N TYR A 19 -16.89 0.69 8.55
CA TYR A 19 -17.33 1.49 7.42
C TYR A 19 -17.11 2.99 7.66
N VAL A 20 -16.61 3.67 6.64
CA VAL A 20 -16.46 5.13 6.59
C VAL A 20 -17.29 5.66 5.43
N SER A 21 -18.17 6.63 5.71
CA SER A 21 -19.07 7.17 4.69
C SER A 21 -18.29 7.97 3.63
N GLY A 22 -18.72 7.89 2.36
CA GLY A 22 -18.13 8.69 1.28
C GLY A 22 -18.26 10.20 1.52
N ASN A 23 -19.35 10.64 2.18
CA ASN A 23 -19.52 12.05 2.55
C ASN A 23 -18.51 12.48 3.62
N THR A 24 -18.17 11.60 4.57
CA THR A 24 -17.15 11.85 5.60
C THR A 24 -15.78 12.01 4.96
N LEU A 25 -15.42 11.13 4.02
CA LEU A 25 -14.15 11.21 3.29
C LEU A 25 -14.09 12.49 2.42
N ALA A 26 -15.17 12.79 1.71
CA ALA A 26 -15.29 13.99 0.87
C ALA A 26 -15.06 15.27 1.68
N LYS A 27 -15.77 15.43 2.81
CA LYS A 27 -15.59 16.56 3.73
C LYS A 27 -14.19 16.61 4.32
N LYS A 28 -13.64 15.47 4.74
CA LYS A 28 -12.34 15.39 5.41
C LYS A 28 -11.18 15.82 4.50
N PHE A 29 -11.28 15.50 3.22
CA PHE A 29 -10.20 15.74 2.25
C PHE A 29 -10.49 16.87 1.28
N ASP A 30 -11.58 17.60 1.52
CA ASP A 30 -12.06 18.71 0.69
C ASP A 30 -12.15 18.36 -0.81
N ILE A 31 -12.79 17.23 -1.09
CA ILE A 31 -13.04 16.74 -2.45
C ILE A 31 -14.50 16.35 -2.64
N SER A 32 -14.94 16.29 -3.89
CA SER A 32 -16.30 15.87 -4.20
C SER A 32 -16.53 14.38 -3.86
N ARG A 33 -17.77 14.02 -3.55
CA ARG A 33 -18.15 12.61 -3.33
C ARG A 33 -17.86 11.71 -4.55
N PRO A 34 -18.11 12.15 -5.80
CA PRO A 34 -17.66 11.40 -6.98
C PRO A 34 -16.14 11.21 -7.03
N ALA A 35 -15.34 12.20 -6.61
CA ALA A 35 -13.89 12.06 -6.54
C ALA A 35 -13.46 10.99 -5.52
N VAL A 36 -14.12 10.90 -4.37
CA VAL A 36 -13.91 9.78 -3.42
C VAL A 36 -14.17 8.45 -4.11
N TYR A 37 -15.32 8.29 -4.77
CA TYR A 37 -15.68 7.07 -5.47
C TYR A 37 -14.63 6.67 -6.52
N ASN A 38 -14.16 7.62 -7.34
CA ASN A 38 -13.14 7.37 -8.34
C ASN A 38 -11.80 6.93 -7.71
N ASN A 39 -11.41 7.52 -6.58
CA ASN A 39 -10.22 7.07 -5.85
C ASN A 39 -10.40 5.66 -5.24
N ILE A 40 -11.60 5.31 -4.76
CA ILE A 40 -11.89 3.95 -4.29
C ILE A 40 -11.77 2.93 -5.43
N LEU A 41 -12.30 3.25 -6.61
CA LEU A 41 -12.15 2.37 -7.78
C LEU A 41 -10.68 2.16 -8.14
N LYS A 42 -9.88 3.23 -8.20
CA LYS A 42 -8.43 3.12 -8.45
C LYS A 42 -7.71 2.27 -7.40
N LEU A 43 -8.06 2.43 -6.11
CA LEU A 43 -7.52 1.58 -5.06
C LEU A 43 -7.86 0.09 -5.29
N GLN A 44 -9.09 -0.20 -5.72
CA GLN A 44 -9.51 -1.56 -6.05
C GLN A 44 -8.75 -2.11 -7.26
N GLU A 45 -8.53 -1.31 -8.30
CA GLU A 45 -7.70 -1.63 -9.46
C GLU A 45 -6.24 -1.90 -9.06
N CYS A 46 -5.70 -1.16 -8.09
CA CYS A 46 -4.38 -1.40 -7.51
C CYS A 46 -4.32 -2.64 -6.58
N GLY A 47 -5.38 -3.45 -6.50
CA GLY A 47 -5.38 -4.70 -5.75
C GLY A 47 -5.88 -4.60 -4.30
N HIS A 48 -6.43 -3.46 -3.87
CA HIS A 48 -7.04 -3.35 -2.55
C HIS A 48 -8.48 -3.88 -2.52
N VAL A 49 -8.78 -4.74 -1.55
CA VAL A 49 -10.14 -5.23 -1.31
C VAL A 49 -10.84 -4.25 -0.37
N ILE A 50 -11.78 -3.49 -0.93
CA ILE A 50 -12.61 -2.52 -0.22
C ILE A 50 -14.07 -2.92 -0.39
N SER A 51 -14.76 -3.17 0.72
CA SER A 51 -16.19 -3.45 0.74
C SER A 51 -16.98 -2.15 0.68
N SER A 52 -18.03 -2.12 -0.13
CA SER A 52 -18.96 -0.99 -0.23
C SER A 52 -20.36 -1.42 0.23
N LYS A 53 -20.99 -0.62 1.10
CA LYS A 53 -22.38 -0.85 1.53
C LYS A 53 -23.17 0.45 1.46
N LYS A 54 -24.30 0.42 0.74
CA LYS A 54 -25.21 1.57 0.61
C LYS A 54 -25.62 2.07 2.00
N GLY A 55 -25.53 3.38 2.21
CA GLY A 55 -25.81 4.03 3.50
C GLY A 55 -24.66 4.04 4.50
N LEU A 56 -23.71 3.09 4.43
CA LEU A 56 -22.57 3.03 5.36
C LEU A 56 -21.26 3.56 4.75
N GLY A 57 -21.03 3.34 3.45
CA GLY A 57 -19.81 3.74 2.75
C GLY A 57 -18.85 2.58 2.53
N TYR A 58 -17.58 2.79 2.86
CA TYR A 58 -16.46 1.92 2.47
C TYR A 58 -15.71 1.36 3.67
N ALA A 59 -15.31 0.10 3.62
CA ALA A 59 -14.49 -0.56 4.64
C ALA A 59 -13.32 -1.31 4.00
N TYR A 60 -12.10 -1.03 4.47
CA TYR A 60 -10.91 -1.77 4.02
C TYR A 60 -10.91 -3.19 4.58
N GLN A 61 -10.60 -4.17 3.74
CA GLN A 61 -10.51 -5.57 4.13
C GLN A 61 -9.06 -6.06 4.12
N LYS A 62 -8.42 -6.02 2.96
CA LYS A 62 -7.04 -6.50 2.76
C LYS A 62 -6.44 -5.97 1.46
N SER A 63 -5.14 -6.18 1.29
CA SER A 63 -4.45 -6.01 0.01
C SER A 63 -4.22 -7.36 -0.64
N ARG A 64 -4.32 -7.43 -1.98
CA ARG A 64 -3.89 -8.60 -2.77
C ARG A 64 -2.43 -8.51 -3.23
N VAL A 65 -1.85 -7.32 -3.12
CA VAL A 65 -0.47 -7.00 -3.50
C VAL A 65 0.25 -6.36 -2.33
N PHE A 66 1.58 -6.47 -2.31
CA PHE A 66 2.41 -5.73 -1.39
C PHE A 66 2.30 -4.23 -1.67
N ASN A 67 1.75 -3.50 -0.70
CA ASN A 67 1.62 -2.06 -0.77
C ASN A 67 2.28 -1.43 0.46
N ARG A 68 3.19 -0.49 0.22
CA ARG A 68 3.97 0.19 1.26
C ARG A 68 3.10 0.76 2.38
N GLN A 69 2.01 1.46 2.05
CA GLN A 69 1.14 2.09 3.06
C GLN A 69 0.44 1.05 3.95
N VAL A 70 0.04 -0.08 3.37
CA VAL A 70 -0.59 -1.18 4.11
C VAL A 70 0.43 -1.82 5.05
N ILE A 71 1.65 -2.09 4.56
CA ILE A 71 2.72 -2.68 5.38
C ILE A 71 3.11 -1.72 6.50
N ASP A 72 3.29 -0.43 6.21
CA ASP A 72 3.58 0.60 7.22
C ASP A 72 2.48 0.73 8.27
N HIS A 73 1.21 0.50 7.90
CA HIS A 73 0.10 0.55 8.84
C HIS A 73 0.06 -0.67 9.79
N TYR A 74 0.34 -1.87 9.28
CA TYR A 74 0.21 -3.12 10.05
C TYR A 74 1.50 -3.62 10.69
N ARG A 75 2.68 -3.08 10.32
CA ARG A 75 3.95 -3.50 10.91
C ARG A 75 3.94 -3.25 12.42
N THR A 76 4.47 -4.21 13.18
CA THR A 76 4.59 -4.13 14.64
C THR A 76 5.94 -3.57 15.09
N THR A 77 6.93 -3.53 14.19
CA THR A 77 8.26 -2.99 14.47
C THR A 77 8.24 -1.47 14.54
N THR A 78 8.92 -0.93 15.55
CA THR A 78 9.16 0.51 15.71
C THR A 78 10.42 0.97 14.98
N LEU A 79 11.27 0.04 14.51
CA LEU A 79 12.49 0.38 13.78
C LEU A 79 12.12 1.12 12.47
N PRO A 80 12.68 2.30 12.21
CA PRO A 80 12.50 2.97 10.93
C PRO A 80 13.15 2.13 9.83
N VAL A 81 12.35 1.77 8.83
CA VAL A 81 12.79 1.00 7.66
C VAL A 81 12.27 1.65 6.39
N ASN A 82 13.03 1.54 5.31
CA ASN A 82 12.62 1.93 3.97
C ASN A 82 12.08 0.72 3.23
N ILE A 83 10.78 0.76 2.93
CA ILE A 83 10.07 -0.33 2.26
C ILE A 83 9.93 -0.02 0.78
N HIS A 84 10.41 -0.96 -0.04
CA HIS A 84 10.30 -0.96 -1.49
C HIS A 84 9.41 -2.12 -1.91
N THR A 85 8.41 -1.84 -2.74
CA THR A 85 7.46 -2.86 -3.23
C THR A 85 7.49 -2.91 -4.75
N PHE A 86 7.56 -4.12 -5.30
CA PHE A 86 7.57 -4.38 -6.74
C PHE A 86 6.42 -5.32 -7.10
N SER A 87 5.74 -5.07 -8.22
CA SER A 87 4.81 -6.06 -8.78
C SER A 87 5.56 -7.29 -9.30
N SER A 88 6.71 -7.08 -9.94
CA SER A 88 7.57 -8.15 -10.42
C SER A 88 9.02 -7.68 -10.46
N VAL A 89 9.94 -8.55 -10.04
CA VAL A 89 11.39 -8.32 -10.08
C VAL A 89 12.10 -9.64 -10.42
N ALA A 90 13.34 -9.60 -10.92
CA ALA A 90 14.12 -10.82 -11.14
C ALA A 90 14.35 -11.56 -9.81
N SER A 91 15.01 -10.91 -8.86
CA SER A 91 15.26 -11.40 -7.52
C SER A 91 15.36 -10.21 -6.57
N THR A 92 14.61 -10.25 -5.47
CA THR A 92 14.65 -9.21 -4.42
C THR A 92 16.02 -9.16 -3.77
N ASN A 93 16.68 -10.32 -3.59
CA ASN A 93 18.04 -10.38 -3.03
C ASN A 93 19.07 -9.76 -3.96
N ASP A 94 18.97 -10.00 -5.27
CA ASP A 94 19.92 -9.41 -6.22
C ASP A 94 19.69 -7.91 -6.35
N TYR A 95 18.43 -7.47 -6.34
CA TYR A 95 18.10 -6.05 -6.29
C TYR A 95 18.64 -5.40 -5.01
N ALA A 96 18.50 -6.04 -3.86
CA ALA A 96 19.01 -5.53 -2.58
C ALA A 96 20.54 -5.34 -2.60
N LYS A 97 21.28 -6.32 -3.15
CA LYS A 97 22.74 -6.21 -3.34
C LYS A 97 23.10 -5.04 -4.26
N GLN A 98 22.43 -4.93 -5.41
CA GLN A 98 22.67 -3.84 -6.35
C GLN A 98 22.38 -2.48 -5.72
N PHE A 99 21.24 -2.36 -5.03
CA PHE A 99 20.83 -1.14 -4.35
C PHE A 99 21.87 -0.72 -3.30
N SER A 100 22.34 -1.67 -2.49
CA SER A 100 23.35 -1.40 -1.45
C SER A 100 24.70 -1.00 -2.01
N SER A 101 25.09 -1.49 -3.19
CA SER A 101 26.35 -1.09 -3.84
C SER A 101 26.26 0.30 -4.50
N ALA A 102 25.06 0.71 -4.92
CA ALA A 102 24.84 1.95 -5.68
C ALA A 102 24.41 3.14 -4.82
N ASN A 103 23.96 2.92 -3.58
CA ASN A 103 23.40 3.95 -2.72
C ASN A 103 24.01 3.90 -1.32
N GLN A 104 24.14 5.06 -0.67
CA GLN A 104 24.42 5.11 0.76
C GLN A 104 23.17 4.71 1.55
N VAL A 105 23.32 3.72 2.42
CA VAL A 105 22.20 3.15 3.19
C VAL A 105 22.30 3.61 4.65
N GLU A 106 21.42 4.53 5.04
CA GLU A 106 21.35 5.05 6.42
C GLU A 106 20.37 4.28 7.30
N LEU A 107 19.32 3.73 6.69
CA LEU A 107 18.27 2.95 7.35
C LEU A 107 18.17 1.56 6.73
N PRO A 108 17.73 0.54 7.50
CA PRO A 108 17.44 -0.78 6.94
C PRO A 108 16.48 -0.69 5.75
N GLN A 109 16.81 -1.40 4.68
CA GLN A 109 16.04 -1.45 3.45
C GLN A 109 15.33 -2.80 3.36
N VAL A 110 14.03 -2.79 3.05
CA VAL A 110 13.21 -3.99 2.89
C VAL A 110 12.64 -3.98 1.48
N PHE A 111 12.91 -5.03 0.72
CA PHE A 111 12.46 -5.18 -0.65
C PHE A 111 11.45 -6.33 -0.71
N LEU A 112 10.22 -6.03 -1.12
CA LEU A 112 9.16 -7.01 -1.31
C LEU A 112 8.73 -7.04 -2.76
N ALA A 113 8.47 -8.22 -3.29
CA ALA A 113 7.92 -8.38 -4.63
C ALA A 113 6.75 -9.35 -4.60
N ASP A 114 5.66 -9.01 -5.31
CA ASP A 114 4.54 -9.94 -5.48
C ASP A 114 4.98 -11.18 -6.29
N THR A 115 5.95 -11.00 -7.21
CA THR A 115 6.50 -12.09 -8.02
C THR A 115 8.01 -11.91 -8.23
N GLN A 116 8.76 -13.00 -8.10
CA GLN A 116 10.16 -13.09 -8.51
C GLN A 116 10.28 -13.99 -9.74
N THR A 117 10.83 -13.47 -10.84
CA THR A 117 10.96 -14.23 -12.11
C THR A 117 12.23 -15.06 -12.22
N LYS A 118 13.25 -14.74 -11.41
CA LYS A 118 14.54 -15.41 -11.31
C LYS A 118 14.95 -15.57 -9.85
N GLY A 119 13.98 -15.82 -8.96
CA GLY A 119 14.26 -16.14 -7.57
C GLY A 119 15.10 -17.40 -7.48
N HIS A 120 16.17 -17.37 -6.69
CA HIS A 120 17.10 -18.48 -6.52
C HIS A 120 17.34 -18.80 -5.06
N GLY A 121 17.74 -20.05 -4.82
CA GLY A 121 17.99 -20.59 -3.49
C GLY A 121 19.48 -20.72 -3.20
N ARG A 122 19.83 -21.60 -2.25
CA ARG A 122 21.23 -22.01 -2.09
C ARG A 122 21.60 -22.98 -3.21
N LEU A 123 22.81 -22.80 -3.75
CA LEU A 123 23.43 -23.60 -4.84
C LEU A 123 22.87 -23.37 -6.25
N GLY A 124 22.08 -22.31 -6.44
CA GLY A 124 21.42 -21.98 -7.72
C GLY A 124 19.95 -22.36 -7.66
#